data_AF-A0A9D2EBR4-F1
#
_entry.id   AF-A0A9D2EBR4-F1
#
_cell.length_a   1.000
_cell.length_b   1.000
_cell.length_c   1.000
_cell.angle_alpha   90.00
_cell.angle_beta   90.00
_cell.angle_gamma   90.00
#
_symmetry.space_group_name_H-M   'P 1'
#
loop_
_entity.id
_entity.type
_entity.pdbx_description
1 polymer ?
#
loop_
_entity_poly.entity_id
_entity_poly.type
_entity_poly.pdbx_seq_one_letter_code
_entity_poly.pdbx_strand_id
1 'polypeptide(L)'
;MRARHLRPARHLAAGLSLALAAGLSALAGAPPAQAGPPVVDVRTENSGECSPDQTLWLTREPLAFARMGVAEAQRLSTGDGVVVAVLDSGVAGGNAHLDGVLVGGTNLADGGGGADEDVYGHGTAIAGQVAAQPVDGSGVVGVAPGARIMPVRLFVSDQDPPTPARIAEGIEWAAEHGADIINVSLSTASDDPALARAVRVAQNEGALVVASTGNRGTTENQDATVRYPAAFDGVLGVAAVDQSGAYAADASFASEFVDVVAPGSQVDTTYLDVGDCTLDDGHPSSSYATGYVSGVAALIASAYPDESPEQWAYRIMVTAMRADPSARTDETGWGEIRPYEALSFIDDGTAPGPDSPSHERREEVNEDPEPLTIADVQDPWADDRRVVTWVLLGTLAVSLVALVLGRMGSAPRRRR
;
A
#
# COMPACT_ATOMS: atom_id res chain seq x y z
N MET A 1 79.15 8.84 -53.65
CA MET A 1 79.86 9.99 -54.26
C MET A 1 79.25 11.28 -53.72
N ARG A 2 80.10 12.16 -53.15
CA ARG A 2 79.89 13.56 -52.71
C ARG A 2 78.87 13.78 -51.57
N ALA A 3 79.26 13.98 -50.30
CA ALA A 3 79.96 15.14 -49.66
C ALA A 3 79.00 16.37 -49.55
N ARG A 4 78.77 17.11 -48.46
CA ARG A 4 79.58 17.64 -47.32
C ARG A 4 78.62 18.10 -46.19
N HIS A 5 78.89 17.80 -44.92
CA HIS A 5 79.35 18.71 -43.84
C HIS A 5 78.65 20.09 -43.69
N LEU A 6 78.12 20.40 -42.49
CA LEU A 6 78.72 21.31 -41.49
C LEU A 6 77.89 21.39 -40.18
N ARG A 7 78.63 21.51 -39.07
CA ARG A 7 78.30 21.70 -37.63
C ARG A 7 77.93 23.20 -37.33
N PRO A 8 77.79 23.70 -36.07
CA PRO A 8 77.13 23.22 -34.84
C PRO A 8 76.36 24.33 -34.04
N ALA A 9 75.77 23.94 -32.90
CA ALA A 9 75.76 24.62 -31.59
C ALA A 9 74.90 25.89 -31.27
N ARG A 10 74.35 25.82 -30.03
CA ARG A 10 74.11 26.86 -28.99
C ARG A 10 72.71 27.50 -28.81
N HIS A 11 72.09 27.07 -27.69
CA HIS A 11 71.51 27.81 -26.54
C HIS A 11 70.49 28.96 -26.70
N LEU A 12 69.67 29.04 -25.64
CA LEU A 12 68.81 30.12 -25.12
C LEU A 12 67.37 30.08 -25.68
N ALA A 13 66.34 29.76 -24.89
CA ALA A 13 65.81 30.35 -23.65
C ALA A 13 64.55 31.20 -23.94
N ALA A 14 63.70 31.26 -22.92
CA ALA A 14 62.57 32.16 -22.73
C ALA A 14 61.30 31.84 -23.53
N GLY A 15 60.40 31.13 -22.85
CA GLY A 15 58.97 31.20 -23.11
C GLY A 15 58.39 32.50 -22.57
N LEU A 16 57.61 33.17 -23.39
CA LEU A 16 56.66 34.20 -23.00
C LEU A 16 55.62 34.32 -24.10
N SER A 17 54.36 33.98 -23.83
CA SER A 17 53.18 34.39 -24.62
C SER A 17 51.93 34.08 -23.78
N LEU A 18 51.42 35.12 -23.09
CA LEU A 18 50.14 35.78 -23.39
C LEU A 18 48.90 34.90 -23.13
N ALA A 19 48.31 35.10 -21.95
CA ALA A 19 46.94 34.73 -21.67
C ALA A 19 46.00 35.73 -22.36
N LEU A 20 45.13 35.23 -23.24
CA LEU A 20 43.93 35.92 -23.69
C LEU A 20 42.71 35.09 -23.28
N ALA A 21 41.78 35.76 -22.63
CA ALA A 21 40.53 35.22 -22.14
C ALA A 21 39.59 34.81 -23.29
N ALA A 22 38.91 33.68 -23.14
CA ALA A 22 37.64 33.38 -23.78
C ALA A 22 36.77 32.66 -22.75
N GLY A 23 35.68 33.33 -22.33
CA GLY A 23 34.67 32.75 -21.47
C GLY A 23 33.90 31.67 -22.21
N LEU A 24 33.75 30.50 -21.58
CA LEU A 24 32.74 29.51 -21.94
C LEU A 24 31.65 29.54 -20.88
N SER A 25 30.47 29.99 -21.30
CA SER A 25 29.22 29.80 -20.58
C SER A 25 28.92 28.30 -20.48
N ALA A 26 28.96 27.74 -19.28
CA ALA A 26 28.46 26.39 -19.02
C ALA A 26 26.93 26.46 -18.90
N LEU A 27 26.24 26.00 -19.94
CA LEU A 27 24.85 25.57 -19.85
C LEU A 27 24.82 24.33 -18.96
N ALA A 28 24.28 24.47 -17.75
CA ALA A 28 23.93 23.34 -16.89
C ALA A 28 22.79 22.55 -17.57
N GLY A 29 23.13 21.47 -18.25
CA GLY A 29 22.16 20.47 -18.67
C GLY A 29 21.65 19.74 -17.43
N ALA A 30 20.33 19.69 -17.27
CA ALA A 30 19.69 18.82 -16.29
C ALA A 30 20.15 17.36 -16.52
N PRO A 31 20.39 16.57 -15.45
CA PRO A 31 20.72 15.16 -15.62
C PRO A 31 19.57 14.45 -16.36
N PRO A 32 19.87 13.50 -17.27
CA PRO A 32 18.84 12.70 -17.88
C PRO A 32 18.08 11.96 -16.78
N ALA A 33 16.75 12.02 -16.84
CA ALA A 33 15.88 11.23 -15.99
C ALA A 33 16.33 9.77 -16.06
N GLN A 34 16.77 9.23 -14.93
CA GLN A 34 17.05 7.81 -14.81
C GLN A 34 15.70 7.11 -15.00
N ALA A 35 15.57 6.38 -16.11
CA ALA A 35 14.46 5.48 -16.31
C ALA A 35 14.41 4.56 -15.09
N GLY A 36 13.26 4.54 -14.41
CA GLY A 36 12.99 3.53 -13.39
C GLY A 36 13.22 2.12 -13.96
N PRO A 37 13.44 1.12 -13.10
CA PRO A 37 13.55 -0.26 -13.56
C PRO A 37 12.37 -0.57 -14.49
N PRO A 38 12.60 -1.30 -15.60
CA PRO A 38 11.52 -1.64 -16.52
C PRO A 38 10.40 -2.30 -15.73
N VAL A 39 9.20 -1.73 -15.81
CA VAL A 39 7.96 -2.42 -15.40
C VAL A 39 7.98 -3.73 -16.19
N VAL A 40 8.09 -4.84 -15.47
CA VAL A 40 7.96 -6.16 -16.08
C VAL A 40 6.52 -6.22 -16.56
N ASP A 41 6.33 -6.19 -17.87
CA ASP A 41 5.04 -6.47 -18.49
C ASP A 41 4.76 -7.96 -18.24
N VAL A 42 3.98 -8.27 -17.19
CA VAL A 42 3.55 -9.64 -16.82
C VAL A 42 2.48 -10.15 -17.80
N ARG A 43 2.59 -9.78 -19.07
CA ARG A 43 1.85 -10.39 -20.17
C ARG A 43 2.70 -11.51 -20.74
N THR A 44 2.84 -12.61 -20.01
CA THR A 44 3.19 -13.92 -20.58
C THR A 44 3.14 -14.97 -19.49
N GLU A 45 1.97 -15.61 -19.38
CA GLU A 45 1.75 -17.05 -19.32
C GLU A 45 0.32 -17.25 -18.79
N ASN A 46 -0.61 -17.65 -19.68
CA ASN A 46 -2.01 -17.98 -19.39
C ASN A 46 -2.98 -16.85 -18.95
N SER A 47 -2.98 -15.66 -19.55
CA SER A 47 -4.14 -14.75 -19.46
C SER A 47 -5.12 -15.02 -20.60
N GLY A 48 -5.84 -16.13 -20.54
CA GLY A 48 -7.03 -16.32 -21.40
C GLY A 48 -8.10 -15.28 -21.04
N GLU A 49 -8.93 -14.86 -21.99
CA GLU A 49 -10.13 -14.09 -21.66
C GLU A 49 -11.01 -14.94 -20.73
N CYS A 50 -11.50 -14.35 -19.63
CA CYS A 50 -12.33 -15.09 -18.69
C CYS A 50 -13.66 -15.45 -19.35
N SER A 51 -13.94 -16.74 -19.42
CA SER A 51 -15.11 -17.28 -20.10
C SER A 51 -15.73 -18.40 -19.26
N PRO A 52 -17.07 -18.43 -19.10
CA PRO A 52 -17.78 -19.53 -18.43
C PRO A 52 -17.60 -20.89 -19.11
N ASP A 53 -17.06 -20.93 -20.34
CA ASP A 53 -16.85 -22.17 -21.09
C ASP A 53 -15.40 -22.67 -21.04
N GLN A 54 -14.51 -21.97 -20.34
CA GLN A 54 -13.08 -22.28 -20.30
C GLN A 54 -12.53 -22.27 -18.87
N THR A 55 -12.06 -23.43 -18.41
CA THR A 55 -11.26 -23.54 -17.19
C THR A 55 -9.89 -22.92 -17.41
N LEU A 56 -9.51 -22.02 -16.50
CA LEU A 56 -8.19 -21.42 -16.41
C LEU A 56 -7.61 -21.69 -15.02
N TRP A 57 -6.30 -21.95 -14.97
CA TRP A 57 -5.54 -22.04 -13.73
C TRP A 57 -4.38 -21.06 -13.81
N LEU A 58 -4.41 -20.04 -12.96
CA LEU A 58 -3.34 -19.05 -12.89
C LEU A 58 -2.21 -19.66 -12.06
N THR A 59 -1.02 -19.82 -12.65
CA THR A 59 0.13 -20.48 -11.99
C THR A 59 0.90 -19.57 -11.03
N ARG A 60 0.36 -18.38 -10.74
CA ARG A 60 0.97 -17.35 -9.91
C ARG A 60 0.07 -17.03 -8.72
N GLU A 61 0.69 -16.58 -7.63
CA GLU A 61 -0.05 -15.98 -6.52
C GLU A 61 -0.74 -14.68 -6.97
N PRO A 62 -1.86 -14.30 -6.32
CA PRO A 62 -2.54 -13.07 -6.68
C PRO A 62 -1.63 -11.85 -6.58
N LEU A 63 -1.63 -11.01 -7.63
CA LEU A 63 -0.69 -9.89 -7.78
C LEU A 63 -0.66 -8.93 -6.56
N ALA A 64 -1.80 -8.75 -5.89
CA ALA A 64 -1.92 -7.89 -4.72
C ALA A 64 -1.20 -8.43 -3.47
N PHE A 65 -0.93 -9.73 -3.39
CA PHE A 65 -0.43 -10.38 -2.16
C PHE A 65 0.92 -9.85 -1.72
N ALA A 66 1.87 -9.73 -2.66
CA ALA A 66 3.22 -9.26 -2.35
C ALA A 66 3.22 -7.81 -1.84
N ARG A 67 2.31 -6.97 -2.35
CA ARG A 67 2.19 -5.57 -1.93
C ARG A 67 1.58 -5.45 -0.54
N MET A 68 0.54 -6.22 -0.27
CA MET A 68 -0.13 -6.21 1.03
C MET A 68 0.67 -6.96 2.10
N GLY A 69 1.54 -7.92 1.74
CA GLY A 69 2.24 -8.76 2.71
C GLY A 69 1.36 -9.89 3.25
N VAL A 70 0.50 -10.46 2.40
CA VAL A 70 -0.48 -11.48 2.80
C VAL A 70 0.21 -12.78 3.26
N ALA A 71 1.28 -13.20 2.59
CA ALA A 71 2.01 -14.41 2.96
C ALA A 71 2.60 -14.31 4.38
N GLU A 72 3.09 -13.13 4.77
CA GLU A 72 3.58 -12.88 6.13
C GLU A 72 2.45 -12.93 7.15
N ALA A 73 1.30 -12.34 6.84
CA ALA A 73 0.10 -12.34 7.67
C ALA A 73 -0.47 -13.76 7.87
N GLN A 74 -0.48 -14.57 6.82
CA GLN A 74 -0.96 -15.96 6.86
C GLN A 74 -0.15 -16.89 7.77
N ARG A 75 1.09 -16.49 8.14
CA ARG A 75 1.87 -17.20 9.16
C ARG A 75 1.38 -16.95 10.59
N LEU A 76 0.61 -15.87 10.80
CA LEU A 76 0.07 -15.50 12.11
C LEU A 76 -1.37 -15.99 12.29
N SER A 77 -2.17 -15.95 11.23
CA SER A 77 -3.57 -16.38 11.22
C SER A 77 -3.97 -16.80 9.81
N THR A 78 -4.86 -17.79 9.69
CA THR A 78 -5.48 -18.18 8.41
C THR A 78 -6.95 -17.78 8.34
N GLY A 79 -7.53 -17.20 9.40
CA GLY A 79 -8.96 -16.90 9.46
C GLY A 79 -9.83 -18.05 9.99
N ASP A 80 -9.21 -19.06 10.62
CA ASP A 80 -9.92 -20.22 11.16
C ASP A 80 -11.04 -19.81 12.13
N GLY A 81 -12.21 -20.41 11.96
CA GLY A 81 -13.37 -20.19 12.84
C GLY A 81 -14.20 -18.95 12.52
N VAL A 82 -13.79 -18.14 11.54
CA VAL A 82 -14.50 -16.93 11.14
C VAL A 82 -15.43 -17.20 9.95
N VAL A 83 -16.64 -16.67 10.01
CA VAL A 83 -17.64 -16.71 8.93
C VAL A 83 -17.72 -15.33 8.27
N VAL A 84 -17.45 -15.28 6.96
CA VAL A 84 -17.59 -14.09 6.14
C VAL A 84 -18.81 -14.23 5.24
N ALA A 85 -19.82 -13.38 5.44
CA ALA A 85 -20.95 -13.29 4.55
C ALA A 85 -20.61 -12.47 3.31
N VAL A 86 -20.89 -13.03 2.13
CA VAL A 86 -20.69 -12.37 0.83
C VAL A 86 -22.07 -12.02 0.26
N LEU A 87 -22.46 -10.75 0.41
CA LEU A 87 -23.73 -10.21 -0.08
C LEU A 87 -23.56 -9.73 -1.52
N ASP A 88 -23.85 -10.61 -2.47
CA ASP A 88 -23.46 -10.41 -3.87
C ASP A 88 -24.34 -11.22 -4.84
N SER A 89 -23.84 -11.60 -6.00
CA SER A 89 -24.55 -12.34 -7.04
C SER A 89 -24.78 -13.83 -6.78
N GLY A 90 -24.41 -14.30 -5.58
CA GLY A 90 -24.27 -15.71 -5.24
C GLY A 90 -22.81 -16.15 -5.30
N VAL A 91 -22.53 -17.39 -4.91
CA VAL A 91 -21.16 -17.93 -4.93
C VAL A 91 -21.20 -19.32 -5.54
N ALA A 92 -20.49 -19.54 -6.63
CA ALA A 92 -20.49 -20.81 -7.36
C ALA A 92 -19.85 -21.93 -6.52
N GLY A 93 -20.68 -22.74 -5.86
CA GLY A 93 -20.24 -23.79 -4.95
C GLY A 93 -19.53 -24.96 -5.65
N GLY A 94 -19.62 -25.06 -6.97
CA GLY A 94 -18.90 -26.05 -7.77
C GLY A 94 -17.47 -25.64 -8.11
N ASN A 95 -17.03 -24.42 -7.79
CA ASN A 95 -15.63 -24.01 -8.00
C ASN A 95 -14.69 -24.85 -7.12
N ALA A 96 -13.61 -25.38 -7.71
CA ALA A 96 -12.67 -26.27 -7.02
C ALA A 96 -11.99 -25.60 -5.81
N HIS A 97 -11.75 -24.29 -5.84
CA HIS A 97 -11.17 -23.55 -4.71
C HIS A 97 -12.14 -23.38 -3.53
N LEU A 98 -13.44 -23.61 -3.73
CA LEU A 98 -14.48 -23.39 -2.72
C LEU A 98 -15.06 -24.69 -2.15
N ASP A 99 -14.47 -25.84 -2.49
CA ASP A 99 -14.87 -27.14 -1.94
C ASP A 99 -14.71 -27.14 -0.41
N GLY A 100 -15.80 -27.42 0.30
CA GLY A 100 -15.85 -27.38 1.76
C GLY A 100 -15.76 -25.98 2.40
N VAL A 101 -15.70 -24.89 1.62
CA VAL A 101 -15.58 -23.51 2.12
C VAL A 101 -16.94 -22.90 2.46
N LEU A 102 -17.99 -23.22 1.69
CA LEU A 102 -19.31 -22.61 1.88
C LEU A 102 -20.01 -23.15 3.13
N VAL A 103 -20.66 -22.27 3.89
CA VAL A 103 -21.65 -22.63 4.93
C VAL A 103 -23.07 -22.35 4.43
N GLY A 104 -24.08 -22.57 5.27
CA GLY A 104 -25.46 -22.27 4.93
C GLY A 104 -25.62 -20.80 4.52
N GLY A 105 -26.28 -20.57 3.39
CA GLY A 105 -26.53 -19.24 2.83
C GLY A 105 -27.99 -19.05 2.43
N THR A 106 -28.31 -17.89 1.87
CA THR A 106 -29.68 -17.56 1.44
C THR A 106 -29.70 -16.89 0.07
N ASN A 107 -30.82 -17.06 -0.63
CA ASN A 107 -31.12 -16.34 -1.85
C ASN A 107 -32.30 -15.40 -1.58
N LEU A 108 -32.04 -14.10 -1.67
CA LEU A 108 -33.02 -13.02 -1.50
C LEU A 108 -33.38 -12.37 -2.85
N ALA A 109 -32.80 -12.86 -3.95
CA ALA A 109 -33.15 -12.41 -5.28
C ALA A 109 -34.50 -13.01 -5.73
N ASP A 110 -35.30 -12.22 -6.44
CA ASP A 110 -36.55 -12.69 -7.02
C ASP A 110 -36.27 -13.68 -8.15
N GLY A 111 -36.31 -14.99 -7.86
CA GLY A 111 -35.97 -16.03 -8.81
C GLY A 111 -35.83 -17.40 -8.15
N GLY A 112 -35.72 -18.47 -8.96
CA GLY A 112 -35.31 -19.78 -8.44
C GLY A 112 -33.79 -19.84 -8.18
N GLY A 113 -33.33 -20.99 -7.69
CA GLY A 113 -31.90 -21.27 -7.47
C GLY A 113 -31.43 -21.05 -6.04
N GLY A 114 -30.25 -21.60 -5.74
CA GLY A 114 -29.58 -21.49 -4.45
C GLY A 114 -28.70 -20.23 -4.29
N ALA A 115 -28.20 -20.04 -3.06
CA ALA A 115 -27.17 -19.05 -2.76
C ALA A 115 -25.77 -19.47 -3.28
N ASP A 116 -25.59 -20.79 -3.44
CA ASP A 116 -24.43 -21.47 -4.01
C ASP A 116 -24.41 -21.49 -5.55
N GLU A 117 -25.32 -20.73 -6.18
CA GLU A 117 -25.36 -20.47 -7.61
C GLU A 117 -25.04 -18.99 -7.85
N ASP A 118 -24.01 -18.69 -8.64
CA ASP A 118 -23.64 -17.33 -9.01
C ASP A 118 -24.07 -17.01 -10.44
N VAL A 119 -24.93 -16.00 -10.59
CA VAL A 119 -25.48 -15.58 -11.90
C VAL A 119 -24.63 -14.56 -12.65
N TYR A 120 -23.55 -14.08 -12.05
CA TYR A 120 -22.72 -13.02 -12.62
C TYR A 120 -21.21 -13.35 -12.58
N GLY A 121 -20.76 -14.04 -11.54
CA GLY A 121 -19.35 -14.40 -11.31
C GLY A 121 -18.66 -13.49 -10.29
N HIS A 122 -19.27 -12.36 -9.93
CA HIS A 122 -18.69 -11.38 -9.03
C HIS A 122 -18.66 -11.88 -7.58
N GLY A 123 -19.75 -12.44 -7.06
CA GLY A 123 -19.75 -13.01 -5.71
C GLY A 123 -18.77 -14.17 -5.56
N THR A 124 -18.61 -15.02 -6.58
CA THR A 124 -17.55 -16.05 -6.61
C THR A 124 -16.16 -15.43 -6.56
N ALA A 125 -15.92 -14.35 -7.30
CA ALA A 125 -14.64 -13.64 -7.28
C ALA A 125 -14.32 -13.07 -5.90
N ILE A 126 -15.29 -12.44 -5.23
CA ILE A 126 -15.14 -11.93 -3.86
C ILE A 126 -14.87 -13.07 -2.88
N ALA A 127 -15.64 -14.17 -2.96
CA ALA A 127 -15.44 -15.34 -2.11
C ALA A 127 -14.04 -15.95 -2.27
N GLY A 128 -13.52 -15.98 -3.50
CA GLY A 128 -12.16 -16.42 -3.78
C GLY A 128 -11.08 -15.53 -3.16
N GLN A 129 -11.22 -14.21 -3.26
CA GLN A 129 -10.30 -13.26 -2.63
C GLN A 129 -10.24 -13.47 -1.11
N VAL A 130 -11.37 -13.81 -0.49
CA VAL A 130 -11.45 -14.05 0.95
C VAL A 130 -10.87 -15.43 1.31
N ALA A 131 -11.37 -16.53 0.74
CA ALA A 131 -11.14 -17.87 1.29
C ALA A 131 -10.90 -18.99 0.25
N ALA A 132 -10.43 -18.67 -0.96
CA ALA A 132 -10.03 -19.71 -1.92
C ALA A 132 -9.00 -20.67 -1.30
N GLN A 133 -9.26 -21.98 -1.40
CA GLN A 133 -8.34 -23.04 -1.00
C GLN A 133 -7.27 -23.26 -2.05
N PRO A 134 -6.08 -23.79 -1.71
CA PRO A 134 -5.12 -24.22 -2.72
C PRO A 134 -5.69 -25.32 -3.62
N VAL A 135 -5.48 -25.21 -4.94
CA VAL A 135 -5.82 -26.23 -5.94
C VAL A 135 -4.57 -26.60 -6.74
N ASP A 136 -4.36 -27.89 -6.98
CA ASP A 136 -3.19 -28.37 -7.73
C ASP A 136 -3.11 -27.73 -9.13
N GLY A 137 -2.01 -27.03 -9.39
CA GLY A 137 -1.77 -26.34 -10.66
C GLY A 137 -2.23 -24.88 -10.70
N SER A 138 -2.91 -24.39 -9.65
CA SER A 138 -3.22 -22.98 -9.44
C SER A 138 -2.35 -22.39 -8.32
N GLY A 139 -1.98 -21.11 -8.48
CA GLY A 139 -1.39 -20.26 -7.45
C GLY A 139 -2.42 -19.36 -6.75
N VAL A 140 -3.69 -19.38 -7.15
CA VAL A 140 -4.76 -18.63 -6.50
C VAL A 140 -5.05 -19.22 -5.12
N VAL A 141 -5.11 -18.35 -4.13
CA VAL A 141 -5.47 -18.65 -2.74
C VAL A 141 -6.11 -17.39 -2.14
N GLY A 142 -7.03 -17.56 -1.19
CA GLY A 142 -7.67 -16.44 -0.49
C GLY A 142 -6.75 -15.79 0.53
N VAL A 143 -7.09 -14.58 0.98
CA VAL A 143 -6.37 -13.88 2.06
C VAL A 143 -6.49 -14.64 3.38
N ALA A 144 -7.68 -15.17 3.68
CA ALA A 144 -8.03 -15.93 4.86
C ALA A 144 -8.52 -17.34 4.47
N PRO A 145 -7.64 -18.26 4.04
CA PRO A 145 -8.04 -19.59 3.56
C PRO A 145 -8.64 -20.48 4.67
N GLY A 146 -8.52 -20.13 5.94
CA GLY A 146 -9.18 -20.81 7.06
C GLY A 146 -10.62 -20.35 7.31
N ALA A 147 -11.03 -19.22 6.72
CA ALA A 147 -12.37 -18.67 6.90
C ALA A 147 -13.42 -19.46 6.13
N ARG A 148 -14.69 -19.30 6.52
CA ARG A 148 -15.85 -19.88 5.86
C ARG A 148 -16.66 -18.80 5.15
N ILE A 149 -17.27 -19.15 4.03
CA ILE A 149 -18.08 -18.20 3.25
C ILE A 149 -19.56 -18.49 3.42
N MET A 150 -20.33 -17.50 3.84
CA MET A 150 -21.79 -17.51 3.87
C MET A 150 -22.31 -16.77 2.62
N PRO A 151 -22.77 -17.48 1.58
CA PRO A 151 -23.28 -16.81 0.40
C PRO A 151 -24.66 -16.19 0.67
N VAL A 152 -24.82 -14.90 0.34
CA VAL A 152 -26.10 -14.19 0.39
C VAL A 152 -26.36 -13.60 -0.98
N ARG A 153 -27.18 -14.28 -1.78
CA ARG A 153 -27.46 -13.89 -3.16
C ARG A 153 -28.54 -12.81 -3.22
N LEU A 154 -28.21 -11.68 -3.84
CA LEU A 154 -29.08 -10.51 -4.00
C LEU A 154 -29.46 -10.22 -5.46
N PHE A 155 -28.70 -10.75 -6.42
CA PHE A 155 -28.89 -10.50 -7.85
C PHE A 155 -29.77 -11.56 -8.51
N VAL A 156 -30.70 -11.09 -9.33
CA VAL A 156 -31.48 -11.95 -10.25
C VAL A 156 -30.65 -12.27 -11.49
N SER A 157 -29.96 -11.26 -12.03
CA SER A 157 -28.98 -11.36 -13.13
C SER A 157 -27.97 -10.20 -13.06
N ASP A 158 -26.97 -10.21 -13.94
CA ASP A 158 -25.99 -9.14 -14.12
C ASP A 158 -26.58 -7.76 -14.47
N GLN A 159 -27.82 -7.73 -14.96
CA GLN A 159 -28.53 -6.53 -15.39
C GLN A 159 -29.55 -6.00 -14.36
N ASP A 160 -29.76 -6.72 -13.26
CA ASP A 160 -30.73 -6.36 -12.23
C ASP A 160 -30.05 -6.23 -10.86
N PRO A 161 -29.40 -5.08 -10.58
CA PRO A 161 -28.74 -4.85 -9.31
C PRO A 161 -29.75 -4.78 -8.16
N PRO A 162 -29.36 -5.21 -6.94
CA PRO A 162 -30.27 -5.25 -5.81
C PRO A 162 -30.69 -3.85 -5.35
N THR A 163 -31.91 -3.76 -4.83
CA THR A 163 -32.42 -2.54 -4.20
C THR A 163 -31.77 -2.32 -2.83
N PRO A 164 -31.72 -1.08 -2.31
CA PRO A 164 -31.25 -0.81 -0.94
C PRO A 164 -31.99 -1.65 0.12
N ALA A 165 -33.28 -1.91 -0.07
CA ALA A 165 -34.08 -2.76 0.82
C ALA A 165 -33.61 -4.22 0.82
N ARG A 166 -33.26 -4.77 -0.35
CA ARG A 166 -32.73 -6.15 -0.44
C ARG A 166 -31.33 -6.27 0.15
N ILE A 167 -30.49 -5.24 -0.03
CA ILE A 167 -29.19 -5.17 0.66
C ILE A 167 -29.39 -5.14 2.18
N ALA A 168 -30.34 -4.34 2.68
CA ALA A 168 -30.66 -4.27 4.10
C ALA A 168 -31.10 -5.64 4.66
N GLU A 169 -32.01 -6.33 3.97
CA GLU A 169 -32.46 -7.68 4.34
C GLU A 169 -31.29 -8.68 4.37
N GLY A 170 -30.37 -8.60 3.40
CA GLY A 170 -29.17 -9.43 3.38
C GLY A 170 -28.24 -9.19 4.57
N ILE A 171 -28.03 -7.93 4.96
CA ILE A 171 -27.17 -7.58 6.10
C ILE A 171 -27.78 -8.09 7.40
N GLU A 172 -29.08 -7.86 7.61
CA GLU A 172 -29.80 -8.32 8.79
C GLU A 172 -29.78 -9.85 8.88
N TRP A 173 -30.09 -10.55 7.76
CA TRP A 173 -30.07 -12.01 7.72
C TRP A 173 -28.68 -12.58 8.02
N ALA A 174 -27.63 -12.04 7.42
CA ALA A 174 -26.26 -12.53 7.62
C ALA A 174 -25.83 -12.40 9.09
N ALA A 175 -26.13 -11.26 9.72
CA ALA A 175 -25.85 -11.03 11.12
C ALA A 175 -26.58 -12.03 12.03
N GLU A 176 -27.89 -12.21 11.84
CA GLU A 176 -28.71 -13.15 12.62
C GLU A 176 -28.30 -14.63 12.44
N HIS A 177 -27.59 -14.94 11.36
CA HIS A 177 -27.11 -16.29 11.06
C HIS A 177 -25.62 -16.51 11.39
N GLY A 178 -25.02 -15.57 12.13
CA GLY A 178 -23.69 -15.74 12.72
C GLY A 178 -22.53 -15.45 11.78
N ALA A 179 -22.70 -14.48 10.87
CA ALA A 179 -21.56 -13.90 10.16
C ALA A 179 -20.78 -12.97 11.09
N ASP A 180 -19.46 -13.15 11.17
CA ASP A 180 -18.57 -12.25 11.91
C ASP A 180 -18.20 -11.03 11.06
N ILE A 181 -18.02 -11.24 9.75
CA ILE A 181 -17.72 -10.20 8.77
C ILE A 181 -18.79 -10.22 7.69
N ILE A 182 -19.36 -9.06 7.34
CA ILE A 182 -20.35 -8.91 6.28
C ILE A 182 -19.73 -8.06 5.17
N ASN A 183 -19.33 -8.72 4.08
CA ASN A 183 -18.80 -8.08 2.90
C ASN A 183 -19.95 -7.57 2.01
N VAL A 184 -20.02 -6.25 1.85
CA VAL A 184 -20.95 -5.56 0.95
C VAL A 184 -20.15 -4.88 -0.16
N SER A 185 -19.78 -5.65 -1.19
CA SER A 185 -19.09 -5.15 -2.38
C SER A 185 -20.00 -4.36 -3.34
N LEU A 186 -21.05 -3.75 -2.79
CA LEU A 186 -22.11 -3.02 -3.47
C LEU A 186 -22.29 -1.66 -2.79
N SER A 187 -22.79 -0.68 -3.55
CA SER A 187 -23.14 0.60 -2.95
C SER A 187 -24.26 1.33 -3.68
N THR A 188 -24.91 2.24 -2.95
CA THR A 188 -25.97 3.11 -3.44
C THR A 188 -25.72 4.55 -3.01
N ALA A 189 -26.25 5.50 -3.78
CA ALA A 189 -26.27 6.92 -3.39
C ALA A 189 -27.42 7.26 -2.41
N SER A 190 -28.29 6.29 -2.11
CA SER A 190 -29.47 6.50 -1.27
C SER A 190 -29.15 6.25 0.21
N ASP A 191 -29.30 7.27 1.04
CA ASP A 191 -29.36 7.14 2.50
C ASP A 191 -30.71 6.53 2.91
N ASP A 192 -30.77 5.19 2.91
CA ASP A 192 -31.99 4.45 3.21
C ASP A 192 -32.07 4.09 4.71
N PRO A 193 -33.15 4.51 5.42
CA PRO A 193 -33.29 4.21 6.84
C PRO A 193 -33.38 2.72 7.20
N ALA A 194 -33.84 1.86 6.28
CA ALA A 194 -33.84 0.42 6.47
C ALA A 194 -32.42 -0.15 6.37
N LEU A 195 -31.62 0.33 5.41
CA LEU A 195 -30.22 -0.04 5.30
C LEU A 195 -29.42 0.40 6.54
N ALA A 196 -29.65 1.63 7.02
CA ALA A 196 -29.05 2.13 8.26
C ALA A 196 -29.45 1.29 9.50
N ARG A 197 -30.69 0.78 9.54
CA ARG A 197 -31.15 -0.11 10.62
C ARG A 197 -30.44 -1.46 10.54
N ALA A 198 -30.34 -2.06 9.36
CA ALA A 198 -29.68 -3.34 9.18
C ALA A 198 -28.21 -3.30 9.60
N VAL A 199 -27.48 -2.22 9.26
CA VAL A 199 -26.10 -2.01 9.73
C VAL A 199 -26.02 -2.00 11.26
N ARG A 200 -26.93 -1.29 11.94
CA ARG A 200 -26.96 -1.30 13.42
C ARG A 200 -27.30 -2.67 13.98
N VAL A 201 -28.16 -3.45 13.32
CA VAL A 201 -28.44 -4.84 13.74
C VAL A 201 -27.16 -5.67 13.65
N ALA A 202 -26.45 -5.61 12.51
CA ALA A 202 -25.19 -6.31 12.33
C ALA A 202 -24.16 -5.96 13.43
N GLN A 203 -23.98 -4.68 13.74
CA GLN A 203 -23.09 -4.24 14.80
C GLN A 203 -23.49 -4.76 16.18
N ASN A 204 -24.80 -4.76 16.49
CA ASN A 204 -25.30 -5.27 17.77
C ASN A 204 -25.16 -6.79 17.91
N GLU A 205 -25.20 -7.53 16.79
CA GLU A 205 -24.92 -8.97 16.76
C GLU A 205 -23.41 -9.28 16.76
N GLY A 206 -22.55 -8.25 16.76
CA GLY A 206 -21.10 -8.41 16.81
C GLY A 206 -20.46 -8.67 15.44
N ALA A 207 -21.13 -8.28 14.34
CA ALA A 207 -20.60 -8.41 12.99
C ALA A 207 -19.97 -7.09 12.50
N LEU A 208 -18.79 -7.17 11.87
CA LEU A 208 -18.19 -6.05 11.16
C LEU A 208 -18.74 -5.97 9.73
N VAL A 209 -19.37 -4.84 9.38
CA VAL A 209 -19.77 -4.56 8.00
C VAL A 209 -18.59 -3.89 7.28
N VAL A 210 -18.16 -4.47 6.16
CA VAL A 210 -17.11 -3.94 5.28
C VAL A 210 -17.74 -3.63 3.93
N ALA A 211 -17.66 -2.38 3.47
CA ALA A 211 -18.46 -1.94 2.33
C ALA A 211 -17.69 -1.09 1.32
N SER A 212 -18.04 -1.27 0.04
CA SER A 212 -17.51 -0.49 -1.07
C SER A 212 -17.95 0.98 -0.99
N THR A 213 -17.01 1.90 -1.23
CA THR A 213 -17.27 3.34 -1.40
C THR A 213 -17.67 3.72 -2.83
N GLY A 214 -17.90 2.72 -3.69
CA GLY A 214 -18.43 2.85 -5.04
C GLY A 214 -17.42 3.25 -6.11
N ASN A 215 -17.77 2.94 -7.35
CA ASN A 215 -16.98 3.27 -8.54
C ASN A 215 -17.71 4.26 -9.42
N ARG A 216 -16.96 5.18 -10.02
CA ARG A 216 -17.48 6.13 -11.02
C ARG A 216 -17.92 5.40 -12.30
N GLY A 217 -17.16 4.40 -12.76
CA GLY A 217 -17.46 3.71 -14.02
C GLY A 217 -18.78 2.92 -14.05
N THR A 218 -19.34 2.58 -12.89
CA THR A 218 -20.49 1.67 -12.77
C THR A 218 -21.72 2.31 -12.14
N THR A 219 -21.75 3.64 -12.00
CA THR A 219 -22.87 4.35 -11.39
C THR A 219 -23.44 5.46 -12.27
N GLU A 220 -24.75 5.63 -12.24
CA GLU A 220 -25.43 6.68 -13.00
C GLU A 220 -25.27 8.06 -12.35
N ASN A 221 -25.26 8.13 -11.01
CA ASN A 221 -25.15 9.39 -10.28
C ASN A 221 -23.69 9.70 -9.94
N GLN A 222 -23.02 10.50 -10.77
CA GLN A 222 -21.62 10.91 -10.57
C GLN A 222 -21.43 12.02 -9.53
N ASP A 223 -22.51 12.73 -9.19
CA ASP A 223 -22.47 13.89 -8.29
C ASP A 223 -22.59 13.45 -6.81
N ALA A 224 -23.22 12.30 -6.56
CA ALA A 224 -23.27 11.69 -5.23
C ALA A 224 -21.98 10.92 -4.94
N THR A 225 -21.03 11.59 -4.28
CA THR A 225 -19.74 10.98 -3.89
C THR A 225 -19.85 10.14 -2.62
N VAL A 226 -20.84 10.41 -1.76
CA VAL A 226 -21.15 9.61 -0.57
C VAL A 226 -21.92 8.35 -0.98
N ARG A 227 -21.51 7.20 -0.44
CA ARG A 227 -22.06 5.89 -0.77
C ARG A 227 -22.42 5.08 0.45
N TYR A 228 -23.56 4.41 0.38
CA TYR A 228 -24.10 3.57 1.45
C TYR A 228 -24.04 2.10 1.03
N PRO A 229 -23.74 1.16 1.95
CA PRO A 229 -23.68 1.37 3.40
C PRO A 229 -22.36 1.93 3.96
N ALA A 230 -21.30 2.11 3.14
CA ALA A 230 -20.00 2.60 3.62
C ALA A 230 -20.05 3.90 4.45
N ALA A 231 -21.01 4.79 4.17
CA ALA A 231 -21.19 6.04 4.89
C ALA A 231 -22.01 5.96 6.20
N PHE A 232 -22.37 4.76 6.66
CA PHE A 232 -22.99 4.60 7.98
C PHE A 232 -21.94 4.41 9.07
N ASP A 233 -22.18 5.04 10.23
CA ASP A 233 -21.31 4.92 11.40
C ASP A 233 -21.02 3.45 11.75
N GLY A 234 -19.73 3.14 11.96
CA GLY A 234 -19.25 1.80 12.31
C GLY A 234 -19.19 0.80 11.14
N VAL A 235 -19.42 1.23 9.90
CA VAL A 235 -19.08 0.46 8.70
C VAL A 235 -17.65 0.79 8.30
N LEU A 236 -16.86 -0.22 7.93
CA LEU A 236 -15.52 -0.02 7.38
C LEU A 236 -15.62 0.25 5.86
N GLY A 237 -15.46 1.52 5.47
CA GLY A 237 -15.56 1.98 4.09
C GLY A 237 -14.27 1.77 3.29
N VAL A 238 -14.37 1.08 2.15
CA VAL A 238 -13.21 0.67 1.33
C VAL A 238 -13.25 1.28 -0.07
N ALA A 239 -12.22 2.06 -0.40
CA ALA A 239 -11.94 2.53 -1.75
C ALA A 239 -10.85 1.67 -2.43
N ALA A 240 -10.71 1.81 -3.75
CA ALA A 240 -9.73 1.06 -4.53
C ALA A 240 -8.53 1.91 -4.96
N VAL A 241 -7.36 1.27 -4.95
CA VAL A 241 -6.14 1.74 -5.60
C VAL A 241 -5.71 0.76 -6.70
N ASP A 242 -4.90 1.23 -7.63
CA ASP A 242 -4.29 0.34 -8.62
C ASP A 242 -3.18 -0.54 -8.00
N GLN A 243 -2.60 -1.43 -8.81
CA GLN A 243 -1.50 -2.30 -8.40
C GLN A 243 -0.23 -1.54 -7.94
N SER A 244 -0.08 -0.26 -8.33
CA SER A 244 1.00 0.60 -7.83
C SER A 244 0.65 1.30 -6.50
N GLY A 245 -0.60 1.15 -6.04
CA GLY A 245 -1.18 1.83 -4.89
C GLY A 245 -1.57 3.27 -5.16
N ALA A 246 -1.68 3.66 -6.43
CA ALA A 246 -2.14 4.98 -6.79
C ALA A 246 -3.67 5.03 -6.78
N TYR A 247 -4.21 6.11 -6.20
CA TYR A 247 -5.63 6.41 -6.26
C TYR A 247 -6.02 6.87 -7.67
N ALA A 248 -7.07 6.26 -8.21
CA ALA A 248 -7.60 6.57 -9.54
C ALA A 248 -8.88 7.42 -9.41
N ALA A 249 -8.74 8.74 -9.49
CA ALA A 249 -9.84 9.69 -9.27
C ALA A 249 -10.97 9.60 -10.30
N ASP A 250 -10.70 9.03 -11.46
CA ASP A 250 -11.65 8.72 -12.53
C ASP A 250 -12.39 7.38 -12.32
N ALA A 251 -11.87 6.50 -11.47
CA ALA A 251 -12.46 5.20 -11.16
C ALA A 251 -13.18 5.16 -9.81
N SER A 252 -12.64 5.82 -8.77
CA SER A 252 -13.15 5.77 -7.39
C SER A 252 -13.75 7.10 -6.92
N PHE A 253 -14.64 7.05 -5.93
CA PHE A 253 -15.14 8.24 -5.23
C PHE A 253 -14.25 8.58 -4.03
N ALA A 254 -14.08 9.89 -3.81
CA ALA A 254 -13.47 10.42 -2.60
C ALA A 254 -14.57 10.94 -1.67
N SER A 255 -14.49 10.60 -0.38
CA SER A 255 -15.39 11.11 0.65
C SER A 255 -14.80 10.95 2.06
N GLU A 256 -15.40 11.62 3.04
CA GLU A 256 -15.05 11.47 4.46
C GLU A 256 -15.31 10.05 5.01
N PHE A 257 -16.02 9.20 4.26
CA PHE A 257 -16.37 7.81 4.60
C PHE A 257 -15.46 6.77 3.94
N VAL A 258 -14.36 7.20 3.32
CA VAL A 258 -13.27 6.29 2.95
C VAL A 258 -12.42 6.07 4.20
N ASP A 259 -12.38 4.85 4.73
CA ASP A 259 -11.56 4.50 5.89
C ASP A 259 -10.21 3.94 5.48
N VAL A 260 -10.19 3.07 4.47
CA VAL A 260 -8.96 2.45 3.96
C VAL A 260 -9.06 2.19 2.47
N VAL A 261 -7.90 1.90 1.86
CA VAL A 261 -7.81 1.42 0.48
C VAL A 261 -7.15 0.05 0.38
N ALA A 262 -7.50 -0.68 -0.67
CA ALA A 262 -6.83 -1.89 -1.08
C ALA A 262 -6.72 -1.97 -2.61
N PRO A 263 -5.83 -2.81 -3.16
CA PRO A 263 -5.75 -3.03 -4.59
C PRO A 263 -7.10 -3.49 -5.17
N GLY A 264 -7.54 -2.86 -6.25
CA GLY A 264 -8.83 -3.15 -6.88
C GLY A 264 -8.79 -3.42 -8.39
N SER A 265 -7.61 -3.47 -9.02
CA SER A 265 -7.45 -3.80 -10.44
C SER A 265 -6.54 -5.01 -10.63
N GLN A 266 -6.63 -5.73 -11.75
CA GLN A 266 -5.86 -6.94 -12.05
C GLN A 266 -5.95 -7.97 -10.91
N VAL A 267 -7.18 -8.33 -10.56
CA VAL A 267 -7.52 -9.19 -9.43
C VAL A 267 -7.52 -10.64 -9.89
N ASP A 268 -6.46 -11.37 -9.54
CA ASP A 268 -6.39 -12.81 -9.74
C ASP A 268 -7.21 -13.52 -8.65
N THR A 269 -8.29 -14.21 -9.03
CA THR A 269 -9.24 -14.87 -8.11
C THR A 269 -10.04 -15.96 -8.83
N THR A 270 -10.97 -16.61 -8.12
CA THR A 270 -11.89 -17.61 -8.66
C THR A 270 -12.97 -17.00 -9.55
N TYR A 271 -13.45 -17.74 -10.53
CA TYR A 271 -14.49 -17.29 -11.45
C TYR A 271 -15.48 -18.41 -11.77
N LEU A 272 -16.74 -18.20 -11.37
CA LEU A 272 -17.86 -19.16 -11.55
C LEU A 272 -17.45 -20.60 -11.16
N ASP A 273 -18.08 -21.63 -11.73
CA ASP A 273 -17.71 -23.04 -11.49
C ASP A 273 -16.46 -23.50 -12.25
N VAL A 274 -15.77 -22.61 -12.98
CA VAL A 274 -14.79 -23.03 -14.00
C VAL A 274 -13.33 -23.04 -13.57
N GLY A 275 -12.94 -22.22 -12.59
CA GLY A 275 -11.55 -22.11 -12.15
C GLY A 275 -11.18 -20.68 -11.76
N ASP A 276 -10.08 -20.18 -12.30
CA ASP A 276 -9.50 -18.87 -12.00
C ASP A 276 -9.77 -17.83 -13.09
N CYS A 277 -9.54 -16.57 -12.76
CA CYS A 277 -9.58 -15.45 -13.69
C CYS A 277 -8.73 -14.28 -13.17
N THR A 278 -8.20 -13.46 -14.09
CA THR A 278 -7.71 -12.12 -13.78
C THR A 278 -8.81 -11.12 -14.13
N LEU A 279 -9.47 -10.56 -13.13
CA LEU A 279 -10.55 -9.59 -13.28
C LEU A 279 -10.01 -8.15 -13.26
N ASP A 280 -10.80 -7.24 -13.83
CA ASP A 280 -10.53 -5.80 -13.88
C ASP A 280 -9.23 -5.43 -14.62
N ASP A 281 -9.35 -5.07 -15.90
CA ASP A 281 -8.23 -4.88 -16.83
C ASP A 281 -7.44 -3.56 -16.63
N GLY A 282 -7.59 -2.92 -15.48
CA GLY A 282 -6.77 -1.78 -15.07
C GLY A 282 -7.54 -0.60 -14.46
N HIS A 283 -8.84 -0.75 -14.19
CA HIS A 283 -9.70 0.31 -13.65
C HIS A 283 -10.15 -0.04 -12.22
N PRO A 284 -9.38 0.33 -11.19
CA PRO A 284 -9.58 -0.17 -9.84
C PRO A 284 -11.02 -0.08 -9.36
N SER A 285 -11.57 -1.23 -8.96
CA SER A 285 -12.93 -1.37 -8.44
C SER A 285 -12.92 -1.58 -6.93
N SER A 286 -13.64 -0.71 -6.22
CA SER A 286 -13.83 -0.77 -4.77
C SER A 286 -14.49 -2.07 -4.29
N SER A 287 -15.27 -2.73 -5.15
CA SER A 287 -15.85 -4.06 -4.86
C SER A 287 -14.79 -5.13 -4.58
N TYR A 288 -13.76 -5.24 -5.42
CA TYR A 288 -12.64 -6.17 -5.22
C TYR A 288 -11.74 -5.74 -4.06
N ALA A 289 -11.53 -4.43 -3.88
CA ALA A 289 -10.81 -3.91 -2.72
C ALA A 289 -11.52 -4.32 -1.40
N THR A 290 -12.85 -4.23 -1.37
CA THR A 290 -13.70 -4.67 -0.24
C THR A 290 -13.49 -6.15 0.06
N GLY A 291 -13.41 -7.02 -0.96
CA GLY A 291 -13.13 -8.44 -0.79
C GLY A 291 -11.79 -8.71 -0.10
N TYR A 292 -10.71 -8.00 -0.49
CA TYR A 292 -9.42 -8.12 0.19
C TYR A 292 -9.49 -7.65 1.65
N VAL A 293 -10.12 -6.50 1.91
CA VAL A 293 -10.27 -5.98 3.29
C VAL A 293 -11.08 -6.94 4.16
N SER A 294 -12.15 -7.55 3.62
CA SER A 294 -12.94 -8.56 4.33
C SER A 294 -12.11 -9.80 4.70
N GLY A 295 -11.23 -10.25 3.80
CA GLY A 295 -10.27 -11.30 4.11
C GLY A 295 -9.29 -10.93 5.23
N VAL A 296 -8.78 -9.69 5.21
CA VAL A 296 -7.89 -9.19 6.28
C VAL A 296 -8.63 -9.08 7.61
N ALA A 297 -9.87 -8.61 7.61
CA ALA A 297 -10.72 -8.57 8.79
C ALA A 297 -10.95 -9.98 9.35
N ALA A 298 -11.13 -10.99 8.50
CA ALA A 298 -11.25 -12.38 8.94
C ALA A 298 -9.96 -12.93 9.56
N LEU A 299 -8.79 -12.58 9.03
CA LEU A 299 -7.51 -12.92 9.68
C LEU A 299 -7.43 -12.36 11.10
N ILE A 300 -7.82 -11.09 11.27
CA ILE A 300 -7.79 -10.37 12.55
C ILE A 300 -8.80 -10.95 13.53
N ALA A 301 -10.05 -11.15 13.11
CA ALA A 301 -11.10 -11.73 13.96
C ALA A 301 -10.72 -13.12 14.47
N SER A 302 -10.07 -13.94 13.65
CA SER A 302 -9.58 -15.27 14.06
C SER A 302 -8.43 -15.19 15.08
N ALA A 303 -7.52 -14.23 14.90
CA ALA A 303 -6.39 -14.03 15.82
C ALA A 303 -6.81 -13.39 17.14
N TYR A 304 -7.86 -12.57 17.12
CA TYR A 304 -8.35 -11.77 18.24
C TYR A 304 -9.86 -11.95 18.45
N PRO A 305 -10.33 -13.16 18.81
CA PRO A 305 -11.76 -13.45 18.93
C PRO A 305 -12.44 -12.77 20.13
N ASP A 306 -11.66 -12.25 21.08
CA ASP A 306 -12.17 -11.50 22.24
C ASP A 306 -12.30 -9.99 21.97
N GLU A 307 -11.88 -9.52 20.78
CA GLU A 307 -12.03 -8.13 20.37
C GLU A 307 -13.37 -7.88 19.66
N SER A 308 -13.88 -6.65 19.76
CA SER A 308 -15.10 -6.22 19.06
C SER A 308 -14.84 -5.94 17.58
N PRO A 309 -15.90 -5.90 16.74
CA PRO A 309 -15.82 -5.41 15.36
C PRO A 309 -15.12 -4.05 15.20
N GLU A 310 -15.38 -3.13 16.13
CA GLU A 310 -14.78 -1.80 16.16
C GLU A 310 -13.27 -1.86 16.41
N GLN A 311 -12.82 -2.78 17.27
CA GLN A 311 -11.40 -3.04 17.52
C GLN A 311 -10.71 -3.68 16.32
N TRP A 312 -11.37 -4.62 15.62
CA TRP A 312 -10.84 -5.19 14.38
C TRP A 312 -10.69 -4.12 13.28
N ALA A 313 -11.72 -3.29 13.08
CA ALA A 313 -11.66 -2.17 12.14
C ALA A 313 -10.56 -1.17 12.53
N TYR A 314 -10.41 -0.88 13.83
CA TYR A 314 -9.36 0.00 14.34
C TYR A 314 -7.96 -0.53 14.00
N ARG A 315 -7.69 -1.83 14.19
CA ARG A 315 -6.41 -2.46 13.81
C ARG A 315 -6.09 -2.22 12.34
N ILE A 316 -7.06 -2.43 11.45
CA ILE A 316 -6.90 -2.21 10.01
C ILE A 316 -6.60 -0.73 9.74
N MET A 317 -7.38 0.18 10.33
CA MET A 317 -7.25 1.61 10.10
C MET A 317 -5.99 2.21 10.68
N VAL A 318 -5.53 1.81 11.87
CA VAL A 318 -4.37 2.43 12.54
C VAL A 318 -3.04 1.99 11.93
N THR A 319 -2.97 0.76 11.38
CA THR A 319 -1.75 0.25 10.77
C THR A 319 -1.67 0.45 9.26
N ALA A 320 -2.72 0.97 8.63
CA ALA A 320 -2.74 1.23 7.20
C ALA A 320 -1.57 2.14 6.77
N MET A 321 -0.93 1.79 5.65
CA MET A 321 0.23 2.49 5.12
C MET A 321 -0.17 3.84 4.55
N ARG A 322 0.44 4.91 5.07
CA ARG A 322 0.24 6.29 4.61
C ARG A 322 1.50 7.13 4.84
N ALA A 323 1.55 8.32 4.25
CA ALA A 323 2.73 9.19 4.35
C ALA A 323 2.91 9.84 5.73
N ASP A 324 1.82 10.25 6.37
CA ASP A 324 1.78 10.82 7.71
C ASP A 324 0.81 9.98 8.57
N PRO A 325 1.29 9.22 9.57
CA PRO A 325 0.45 8.37 10.42
C PRO A 325 -0.72 9.09 11.09
N SER A 326 -0.61 10.40 11.32
CA SER A 326 -1.67 11.22 11.94
C SER A 326 -2.68 11.78 10.93
N ALA A 327 -2.43 11.65 9.63
CA ALA A 327 -3.25 12.24 8.59
C ALA A 327 -4.19 11.23 7.93
N ARG A 328 -5.44 11.64 7.74
CA ARG A 328 -6.45 10.99 6.91
C ARG A 328 -6.69 11.84 5.66
N THR A 329 -7.03 11.22 4.52
CA THR A 329 -7.53 11.92 3.32
C THR A 329 -8.86 11.35 2.86
N ASP A 330 -9.61 12.09 2.04
CA ASP A 330 -10.90 11.61 1.51
C ASP A 330 -10.74 10.61 0.36
N GLU A 331 -9.56 10.55 -0.26
CA GLU A 331 -9.23 9.64 -1.36
C GLU A 331 -8.79 8.26 -0.86
N THR A 332 -7.99 8.22 0.20
CA THR A 332 -7.37 6.98 0.68
C THR A 332 -7.70 6.64 2.12
N GLY A 333 -8.48 7.48 2.80
CA GLY A 333 -8.77 7.33 4.22
C GLY A 333 -7.48 7.37 5.04
N TRP A 334 -7.34 6.37 5.89
CA TRP A 334 -6.14 6.06 6.67
C TRP A 334 -5.06 5.32 5.86
N GLY A 335 -5.28 5.04 4.58
CA GLY A 335 -4.26 4.52 3.68
C GLY A 335 -4.46 3.05 3.32
N GLU A 336 -3.42 2.45 2.77
CA GLU A 336 -3.49 1.11 2.21
C GLU A 336 -3.32 0.02 3.27
N ILE A 337 -4.18 -1.00 3.25
CA ILE A 337 -4.15 -2.07 4.25
C ILE A 337 -2.82 -2.83 4.30
N ARG A 338 -2.45 -3.23 5.51
CA ARG A 338 -1.18 -3.89 5.86
C ARG A 338 -1.48 -5.02 6.87
N PRO A 339 -1.82 -6.23 6.38
CA PRO A 339 -2.41 -7.28 7.23
C PRO A 339 -1.44 -7.81 8.28
N TYR A 340 -0.15 -7.94 7.96
CA TYR A 340 0.86 -8.37 8.94
C TYR A 340 1.01 -7.36 10.07
N GLU A 341 1.06 -6.07 9.74
CA GLU A 341 1.11 -4.97 10.71
C GLU A 341 -0.15 -4.95 11.57
N ALA A 342 -1.35 -5.11 10.99
CA ALA A 342 -2.61 -5.15 11.72
C ALA A 342 -2.68 -6.33 12.72
N LEU A 343 -2.17 -7.50 12.31
CA LEU A 343 -2.08 -8.71 13.15
C LEU A 343 -0.98 -8.68 14.20
N SER A 344 0.03 -7.83 14.05
CA SER A 344 1.14 -7.71 15.01
C SER A 344 1.04 -6.46 15.89
N PHE A 345 0.05 -5.61 15.62
CA PHE A 345 -0.20 -4.39 16.36
C PHE A 345 -0.63 -4.67 17.80
N ILE A 346 -0.13 -3.83 18.70
CA ILE A 346 -0.50 -3.81 20.11
C ILE A 346 -1.09 -2.44 20.38
N ASP A 347 -2.37 -2.42 20.75
CA ASP A 347 -3.03 -1.19 21.16
C ASP A 347 -2.63 -0.83 22.60
N ASP A 348 -1.82 0.22 22.74
CA ASP A 348 -1.45 0.82 24.03
C ASP A 348 -1.95 2.26 24.17
N GLY A 349 -2.81 2.70 23.23
CA GLY A 349 -3.35 4.06 23.16
C GLY A 349 -2.37 5.15 22.72
N THR A 350 -1.15 4.79 22.26
CA THR A 350 -0.14 5.77 21.82
C THR A 350 0.01 5.89 20.31
N ALA A 351 -0.62 5.00 19.54
CA ALA A 351 -0.53 5.02 18.10
C ALA A 351 -1.16 6.31 17.51
N PRO A 352 -0.46 7.04 16.63
CA PRO A 352 -1.04 8.17 15.91
C PRO A 352 -2.13 7.70 14.93
N GLY A 353 -3.06 8.60 14.61
CA GLY A 353 -4.15 8.34 13.66
C GLY A 353 -5.52 8.25 14.34
N PRO A 354 -6.37 7.28 13.97
CA PRO A 354 -7.74 7.18 14.49
C PRO A 354 -7.75 7.03 16.02
N ASP A 355 -8.86 7.43 16.64
CA ASP A 355 -9.06 7.23 18.07
C ASP A 355 -9.20 5.73 18.38
N SER A 356 -8.48 5.25 19.41
CA SER A 356 -8.62 3.86 19.87
C SER A 356 -9.98 3.67 20.53
N PRO A 357 -10.72 2.60 20.19
CA PRO A 357 -11.95 2.23 20.92
C PRO A 357 -11.66 1.67 22.32
N SER A 358 -10.40 1.29 22.61
CA SER A 358 -10.00 0.61 23.85
C SER A 358 -9.31 1.55 24.85
N HIS A 359 -8.68 2.62 24.36
CA HIS A 359 -7.82 3.49 25.15
C HIS A 359 -8.07 4.97 24.86
N GLU A 360 -8.21 5.78 25.92
CA GLU A 360 -8.19 7.23 25.77
C GLU A 360 -6.82 7.70 25.29
N ARG A 361 -6.80 8.56 24.26
CA ARG A 361 -5.57 9.17 23.77
C ARG A 361 -4.90 9.91 24.92
N ARG A 362 -3.72 9.45 25.32
CA ARG A 362 -2.90 10.23 26.26
C ARG A 362 -2.49 11.51 25.55
N GLU A 363 -2.81 12.66 26.13
CA GLU A 363 -2.19 13.91 25.70
C GLU A 363 -0.67 13.67 25.73
N GLU A 364 -0.01 13.82 24.58
CA GLU A 364 1.44 13.90 24.56
C GLU A 364 1.81 15.01 25.53
N VAL A 365 2.39 14.63 26.67
CA VAL A 365 3.08 15.60 27.51
C VAL A 365 4.25 16.05 26.66
N ASN A 366 4.05 17.17 25.97
CA ASN A 366 5.10 17.88 25.27
C ASN A 366 6.00 18.46 26.36
N GLU A 367 6.80 17.60 27.00
CA GLU A 367 7.95 18.03 27.76
C GLU A 367 8.86 18.65 26.70
N ASP A 368 8.81 19.98 26.57
CA ASP A 368 9.79 20.76 25.82
C ASP A 368 11.15 20.15 26.17
N PRO A 369 11.83 19.45 25.23
CA PRO A 369 13.07 18.80 25.58
C PRO A 369 14.01 19.91 26.04
N GLU A 370 14.44 19.86 27.31
CA GLU A 370 15.39 20.84 27.81
C GLU A 370 16.52 20.91 26.78
N PRO A 371 16.83 22.10 26.24
CA PRO A 371 17.79 22.21 25.17
C PRO A 371 19.06 21.52 25.64
N LEU A 372 19.49 20.49 24.89
CA LEU A 372 20.74 19.77 25.14
C LEU A 372 21.83 20.82 25.23
N THR A 373 22.21 21.18 26.46
CA THR A 373 23.32 22.08 26.72
C THR A 373 24.57 21.24 26.50
N ILE A 374 25.01 21.19 25.24
CA ILE A 374 26.35 20.73 24.94
C ILE A 374 27.27 21.73 25.61
N ALA A 375 27.80 21.36 26.78
CA ALA A 375 28.84 22.10 27.43
C ALA A 375 29.98 22.24 26.42
N ASP A 376 30.33 23.48 26.09
CA ASP A 376 31.45 23.77 25.21
C ASP A 376 32.69 23.13 25.85
N VAL A 377 33.17 22.03 25.25
CA VAL A 377 34.35 21.33 25.75
C VAL A 377 35.52 22.26 25.46
N GLN A 378 35.87 23.09 26.45
CA GLN A 378 37.03 23.97 26.33
C GLN A 378 38.25 23.11 26.02
N ASP A 379 38.85 23.30 24.84
CA ASP A 379 40.06 22.60 24.43
C ASP A 379 41.15 22.89 25.47
N PRO A 380 41.55 21.90 26.29
CA PRO A 380 42.49 22.12 27.39
C PRO A 380 43.89 22.50 26.88
N TRP A 381 44.15 22.38 25.58
CA TRP A 381 45.42 22.69 24.93
C TRP A 381 45.33 23.83 23.92
N ALA A 382 44.26 24.63 23.94
CA ALA A 382 44.10 25.75 23.02
C ALA A 382 45.29 26.72 23.07
N ASP A 383 45.78 27.03 24.27
CA ASP A 383 46.94 27.90 24.47
C ASP A 383 48.25 27.23 24.05
N ASP A 384 48.42 25.95 24.37
CA ASP A 384 49.61 25.17 23.97
C ASP A 384 49.74 25.10 22.44
N ARG A 385 48.63 24.87 21.73
CA ARG A 385 48.59 24.85 20.26
C ARG A 385 48.99 26.20 19.65
N ARG A 386 48.52 27.31 20.23
CA ARG A 386 48.91 28.66 19.81
C ARG A 386 50.40 28.90 20.02
N VAL A 387 50.93 28.54 21.19
CA VAL A 387 52.37 28.67 21.49
C VAL A 387 53.20 27.84 20.51
N VAL A 388 52.85 26.57 20.27
CA VAL A 388 53.55 25.70 19.32
C VAL A 388 53.52 26.28 17.91
N THR A 389 52.39 26.83 17.48
CA THR A 389 52.25 27.44 16.15
C THR A 389 53.17 28.66 16.01
N TRP A 390 53.24 29.53 17.03
CA TRP A 390 54.16 30.67 17.03
C TRP A 390 55.63 30.26 17.04
N VAL A 391 55.99 29.20 17.77
CA VAL A 391 57.35 28.64 17.78
C VAL A 391 57.72 28.09 16.40
N LEU A 392 56.81 27.36 15.73
CA LEU A 392 57.04 26.84 14.38
C LEU A 392 57.18 27.96 13.34
N LEU A 393 56.32 28.99 13.41
CA LEU A 393 56.44 30.16 12.52
C LEU A 393 57.73 30.94 12.76
N GLY A 394 58.13 31.10 14.03
CA GLY A 394 59.39 31.75 14.40
C GLY A 394 60.62 30.99 13.90
N THR A 395 60.65 29.67 14.09
CA THR A 395 61.75 28.83 13.60
C THR A 395 61.84 28.80 12.08
N LEU A 396 60.71 28.78 11.38
CA LEU A 396 60.65 28.91 9.92
C LEU A 396 61.23 30.25 9.45
N ALA A 397 60.85 31.35 10.09
CA ALA A 397 61.34 32.69 9.75
C ALA A 397 62.86 32.81 9.95
N VAL A 398 63.39 32.31 11.07
CA VAL A 398 64.84 32.29 11.35
C VAL A 398 65.58 31.44 10.32
N SER A 399 65.03 30.29 9.97
CA SER A 399 65.62 29.38 8.97
C SER A 399 65.70 30.04 7.58
N LEU A 400 64.64 30.76 7.17
CA LEU A 400 64.62 31.53 5.92
C LEU A 400 65.66 32.65 5.91
N VAL A 401 65.80 33.39 7.01
CA VAL A 401 66.82 34.44 7.15
C VAL A 401 68.22 33.87 7.06
N ALA A 402 68.49 32.74 7.73
CA ALA A 402 69.79 32.06 7.66
C ALA A 402 70.10 31.58 6.23
N LEU A 403 69.11 31.11 5.49
CA LEU A 403 69.24 30.68 4.09
C LEU A 403 69.57 31.87 3.15
N VAL A 404 68.95 33.03 3.38
CA VAL A 404 69.24 34.27 2.63
C VAL A 404 70.65 34.76 2.93
N LEU A 405 71.03 34.85 4.21
CA LEU A 405 72.38 35.27 4.63
C LEU A 405 73.47 34.30 4.14
N GLY A 406 73.19 32.99 4.18
CA GLY A 406 74.10 31.96 3.67
C GLY A 406 74.36 32.09 2.16
N ARG A 407 73.34 32.49 1.37
CA ARG A 407 73.51 32.78 -0.06
C ARG A 407 74.23 34.10 -0.34
N MET A 408 74.12 35.09 0.55
CA MET A 408 74.84 36.37 0.43
C MET A 408 76.32 36.26 0.81
N GLY A 409 76.70 35.32 1.69
CA GLY A 409 78.09 35.06 2.09
C GLY A 409 78.93 34.30 1.05
N SER A 410 78.29 33.61 0.11
CA SER A 410 78.94 32.85 -0.98
C SER A 410 79.18 33.71 -2.23
N ALA A 411 79.67 34.93 -2.08
CA ALA A 411 80.21 35.69 -3.20
C ALA A 411 81.59 35.12 -3.58
N PRO A 412 81.83 34.69 -4.83
CA PRO A 412 83.10 34.08 -5.22
C PRO A 412 84.23 35.12 -5.14
N ARG A 413 85.21 34.88 -4.27
CA ARG A 413 86.48 35.62 -4.25
C ARG A 413 87.14 35.53 -5.64
N ARG A 414 87.06 36.61 -6.41
CA ARG A 414 87.88 36.80 -7.61
C ARG A 414 89.35 36.77 -7.20
N ARG A 415 90.08 35.73 -7.59
CA ARG A 415 91.55 35.74 -7.62
C ARG A 415 91.98 36.65 -8.79
N ARG A 416 92.74 37.70 -8.48
CA ARG A 416 93.63 38.36 -9.43
C ARG A 416 95.04 37.84 -9.20
#